data_AF-A0ABD3X6S9-F1
#
_entry.id   AF-A0ABD3X6S9-F1
#
_cell.length_a   1.000
_cell.length_b   1.000
_cell.length_c   1.000
_cell.angle_alpha   90.00
_cell.angle_beta   90.00
_cell.angle_gamma   90.00
#
_symmetry.space_group_name_H-M   'P 1'
#
loop_
_entity.id
_entity.type
_entity.pdbx_description
1 polymer ?
#
loop_
_entity_poly.entity_id
_entity_poly.type
_entity_poly.pdbx_seq_one_letter_code
_entity_poly.pdbx_strand_id
1 'polypeptide(L)'
;MKATHRVTKILRIGLDIGLTLMERTPNLKIVYLVRDPRGVLFSRIMTPWFPVFENDTKTLINNIVTHCDKMRTDLLKLEEIEYLYPDRIMTVYFEEIAEDHFKAMKKVYNFINLTYNIVDKVNMDKMFVDMRESNHKWRWSMNWTYVHWVDELCSDTYERLGYKIIPSEDTLRNMSIHSWIRPLKKGFKF
;
A
#
# COMPACT_ATOMS: atom_id res chain seq x y z
N MET A 1 -12.28 -24.73 21.72
CA MET A 1 -12.81 -23.44 21.22
C MET A 1 -12.69 -23.40 19.71
N LYS A 2 -13.74 -23.00 18.99
CA LYS A 2 -13.71 -22.80 17.54
C LYS A 2 -13.43 -21.32 17.28
N ALA A 3 -12.41 -20.98 16.49
CA ALA A 3 -12.11 -19.60 16.15
C ALA A 3 -13.33 -18.97 15.44
N THR A 4 -13.77 -17.79 15.91
CA THR A 4 -14.90 -17.05 15.33
C THR A 4 -14.50 -16.25 14.10
N HIS A 5 -13.21 -15.95 13.96
CA HIS A 5 -12.62 -15.21 12.86
C HIS A 5 -11.37 -15.94 12.36
N ARG A 6 -11.14 -15.86 11.04
CA ARG A 6 -9.91 -16.37 10.41
C ARG A 6 -9.30 -15.23 9.61
N VAL A 7 -8.03 -14.95 9.87
CA VAL A 7 -7.27 -13.89 9.19
C VAL A 7 -6.11 -14.54 8.46
N THR A 8 -6.00 -14.28 7.16
CA THR A 8 -4.90 -14.76 6.33
C THR A 8 -4.30 -13.57 5.59
N LYS A 9 -2.99 -13.35 5.77
CA LYS A 9 -2.24 -12.39 4.97
C LYS A 9 -1.67 -13.10 3.76
N ILE A 10 -1.98 -12.60 2.56
CA ILE A 10 -1.46 -13.13 1.30
C ILE A 10 -0.69 -12.01 0.60
N LEU A 11 0.53 -12.29 0.20
CA LEU A 11 1.34 -11.37 -0.58
C LEU A 11 1.15 -11.64 -2.07
N ARG A 12 1.12 -10.57 -2.88
CA ARG A 12 1.11 -10.61 -4.35
C ARG A 12 -0.13 -11.25 -5.01
N ILE A 13 -1.16 -11.59 -4.26
CA ILE A 13 -2.48 -11.90 -4.82
C ILE A 13 -3.04 -10.68 -5.55
N GLY A 14 -3.67 -10.87 -6.71
CA GLY A 14 -4.40 -9.81 -7.41
C GLY A 14 -5.84 -9.70 -6.95
N LEU A 15 -6.45 -8.53 -7.13
CA LEU A 15 -7.86 -8.33 -6.78
C LEU A 15 -8.82 -9.05 -7.73
N ASP A 16 -8.36 -9.48 -8.90
CA ASP A 16 -9.07 -10.44 -9.77
C ASP A 16 -9.37 -11.76 -9.05
N ILE A 17 -8.34 -12.36 -8.41
CA ILE A 17 -8.51 -13.56 -7.60
C ILE A 17 -9.32 -13.23 -6.34
N GLY A 18 -9.09 -12.05 -5.75
CA GLY A 18 -9.86 -11.55 -4.62
C GLY A 18 -11.36 -11.54 -4.88
N LEU A 19 -11.79 -11.02 -6.03
CA LEU A 19 -13.18 -11.00 -6.48
C LEU A 19 -13.75 -12.43 -6.55
N THR A 20 -13.07 -13.35 -7.23
CA THR A 20 -13.50 -14.76 -7.32
C THR A 20 -13.63 -15.42 -5.94
N LEU A 21 -12.72 -15.11 -5.01
CA LEU A 21 -12.81 -15.62 -3.64
C LEU A 21 -14.00 -15.05 -2.88
N MET A 22 -14.34 -13.77 -3.11
CA MET A 22 -15.48 -13.11 -2.48
C MET A 22 -16.82 -13.66 -2.98
N GLU A 23 -16.91 -14.00 -4.27
CA GLU A 23 -18.08 -14.67 -4.87
C GLU A 23 -18.32 -16.05 -4.24
N ARG A 24 -17.25 -16.82 -4.03
CA ARG A 24 -17.32 -18.19 -3.48
C ARG A 24 -17.45 -18.24 -1.96
N THR A 25 -17.12 -17.15 -1.27
CA THR A 25 -17.05 -17.10 0.19
C THR A 25 -17.86 -15.92 0.71
N PRO A 26 -19.16 -16.07 1.02
CA PRO A 26 -20.07 -14.95 1.30
C PRO A 26 -19.63 -14.00 2.42
N ASN A 27 -18.92 -14.50 3.43
CA ASN A 27 -18.47 -13.72 4.59
C ASN A 27 -17.02 -13.22 4.47
N LEU A 28 -16.35 -13.44 3.33
CA LEU A 28 -15.00 -12.95 3.13
C LEU A 28 -15.01 -11.42 3.02
N LYS A 29 -14.21 -10.76 3.87
CA LYS A 29 -13.86 -9.34 3.77
C LYS A 29 -12.40 -9.22 3.35
N ILE A 30 -12.10 -8.27 2.47
CA ILE A 30 -10.74 -7.97 2.00
C ILE A 30 -10.30 -6.62 2.55
N VAL A 31 -9.14 -6.60 3.20
CA VAL A 31 -8.42 -5.37 3.53
C VAL A 31 -7.30 -5.23 2.51
N TYR A 32 -7.45 -4.31 1.56
CA TYR A 32 -6.48 -4.05 0.51
C TYR A 32 -5.46 -3.03 0.98
N LEU A 33 -4.22 -3.47 1.21
CA LEU A 33 -3.12 -2.61 1.65
C LEU A 33 -2.44 -1.98 0.44
N VAL A 34 -2.46 -0.65 0.38
CA VAL A 34 -1.77 0.17 -0.61
C VAL A 34 -0.53 0.79 0.03
N ARG A 35 0.56 0.93 -0.72
CA ARG A 35 1.79 1.61 -0.29
C ARG A 35 2.39 2.37 -1.46
N ASP A 36 3.09 3.46 -1.18
CA ASP A 36 3.86 4.22 -2.16
C ASP A 36 4.83 3.29 -2.90
N PRO A 37 4.77 3.19 -4.25
CA PRO A 37 5.62 2.27 -5.00
C PRO A 37 7.11 2.62 -4.89
N ARG A 38 7.47 3.86 -4.55
CA ARG A 38 8.87 4.22 -4.23
C ARG A 38 9.31 3.56 -2.93
N GLY A 39 8.44 3.57 -1.92
CA GLY A 39 8.66 2.86 -0.67
C GLY A 39 8.72 1.33 -0.86
N VAL A 40 7.91 0.79 -1.77
CA VAL A 40 7.96 -0.64 -2.15
C VAL A 40 9.28 -0.97 -2.85
N LEU A 41 9.69 -0.19 -3.85
CA LEU A 41 10.95 -0.39 -4.56
C LEU A 41 12.14 -0.32 -3.59
N PHE A 42 12.18 0.72 -2.76
CA PHE A 42 13.22 0.88 -1.74
C PHE A 42 13.29 -0.32 -0.80
N SER A 43 12.13 -0.81 -0.34
CA SER A 43 12.08 -2.01 0.50
C SER A 43 12.61 -3.26 -0.21
N ARG A 44 12.40 -3.39 -1.52
CA ARG A 44 12.90 -4.51 -2.32
C ARG A 44 14.41 -4.44 -2.49
N ILE A 45 14.95 -3.30 -2.93
CA ILE A 45 16.41 -3.15 -3.13
C ILE A 45 17.21 -3.33 -1.83
N MET A 46 16.63 -2.98 -0.68
CA MET A 46 17.26 -3.18 0.64
C MET A 46 17.13 -4.62 1.16
N THR A 47 16.36 -5.49 0.49
CA THR A 47 16.21 -6.89 0.90
C THR A 47 17.35 -7.71 0.30
N PRO A 48 18.21 -8.39 1.11
CA PRO A 48 19.41 -9.07 0.60
C PRO A 48 19.16 -10.13 -0.49
N TRP A 49 17.99 -10.77 -0.47
CA TRP A 49 17.61 -11.81 -1.42
C TRP A 49 16.93 -11.27 -2.68
N PHE A 50 16.79 -9.95 -2.82
CA PHE A 50 16.19 -9.35 -3.99
C PHE A 50 17.24 -9.29 -5.11
N PRO A 51 16.95 -9.85 -6.31
CA PRO A 51 17.94 -10.03 -7.36
C PRO A 51 18.17 -8.75 -8.17
N VAL A 52 18.46 -7.63 -7.50
CA VAL A 52 18.95 -6.41 -8.15
C VAL A 52 20.41 -6.26 -7.77
N PHE A 53 21.27 -6.57 -8.73
CA PHE A 53 22.69 -6.36 -8.61
C PHE A 53 23.04 -4.93 -8.98
N GLU A 54 24.18 -4.46 -8.46
CA GLU A 54 24.75 -3.17 -8.84
C GLU A 54 24.88 -3.11 -10.37
N ASN A 55 24.32 -2.08 -11.00
CA ASN A 55 24.21 -1.86 -12.45
C ASN A 55 23.17 -2.69 -13.24
N ASP A 56 22.31 -3.49 -12.59
CA ASP A 56 21.20 -4.15 -13.29
C ASP A 56 19.95 -3.24 -13.44
N THR A 57 20.13 -2.18 -14.22
CA THR A 57 19.07 -1.20 -14.53
C THR A 57 17.86 -1.85 -15.20
N LYS A 58 18.07 -2.86 -16.05
CA LYS A 58 16.99 -3.52 -16.78
C LYS A 58 16.07 -4.28 -15.84
N THR A 59 16.61 -5.07 -14.92
CA THR A 59 15.82 -5.79 -13.92
C THR A 59 15.08 -4.82 -13.00
N LEU A 60 15.73 -3.72 -12.60
CA LEU A 60 15.09 -2.70 -11.78
C LEU A 60 13.89 -2.05 -12.50
N ILE A 61 14.07 -1.59 -13.74
CA ILE A 61 13.00 -1.00 -14.54
C ILE A 61 11.85 -2.00 -14.74
N ASN A 62 12.16 -3.24 -15.12
CA ASN A 62 11.16 -4.30 -15.26
C ASN A 62 10.37 -4.54 -13.96
N ASN A 63 11.04 -4.43 -12.80
CA ASN A 63 10.38 -4.56 -11.50
C ASN A 63 9.40 -3.42 -11.22
N ILE A 64 9.78 -2.18 -11.58
CA ILE A 64 8.94 -0.99 -11.47
C ILE A 64 7.71 -1.15 -12.37
N VAL A 65 7.93 -1.44 -13.67
CA VAL A 65 6.86 -1.64 -14.67
C VAL A 65 5.89 -2.71 -14.20
N THR A 66 6.39 -3.91 -13.88
CA THR A 66 5.56 -5.03 -13.42
C THR A 66 4.77 -4.68 -12.17
N HIS A 67 5.37 -3.93 -11.24
CA HIS A 67 4.68 -3.53 -10.02
C HIS A 67 3.54 -2.54 -10.31
N CYS A 68 3.80 -1.54 -11.15
CA CYS A 68 2.83 -0.50 -11.45
C CYS A 68 1.72 -1.01 -12.38
N ASP A 69 2.02 -1.91 -13.32
CA ASP A 69 0.99 -2.64 -14.10
C ASP A 69 0.07 -3.46 -13.22
N LYS A 70 0.63 -4.14 -12.21
CA LYS A 70 -0.17 -4.86 -11.23
C LYS A 70 -1.05 -3.89 -10.43
N MET A 71 -0.51 -2.74 -9.99
CA MET A 71 -1.30 -1.73 -9.27
C MET A 71 -2.44 -1.19 -10.13
N ARG A 72 -2.20 -0.86 -11.41
CA ARG A 72 -3.25 -0.43 -12.37
C ARG A 72 -4.36 -1.47 -12.47
N THR A 73 -3.98 -2.72 -12.69
CA THR A 73 -4.93 -3.84 -12.82
C THR A 73 -5.74 -4.02 -11.53
N ASP A 74 -5.08 -3.98 -10.37
CA ASP A 74 -5.75 -4.07 -9.09
C ASP A 74 -6.70 -2.87 -8.86
N LEU A 75 -6.33 -1.65 -9.26
CA LEU A 75 -7.17 -0.46 -9.10
C LEU A 75 -8.46 -0.54 -9.93
N LEU A 76 -8.40 -1.05 -11.15
CA LEU A 76 -9.59 -1.29 -11.97
C LEU A 76 -10.50 -2.33 -11.30
N LYS A 77 -9.93 -3.39 -10.72
CA LYS A 77 -10.70 -4.42 -10.00
C LYS A 77 -11.22 -3.93 -8.65
N LEU A 78 -10.50 -3.04 -7.99
CA LEU A 78 -10.93 -2.40 -6.75
C LEU A 78 -12.23 -1.61 -6.98
N GLU A 79 -12.30 -0.84 -8.06
CA GLU A 79 -13.51 -0.07 -8.44
C GLU A 79 -14.72 -1.00 -8.64
N GLU A 80 -14.52 -2.12 -9.33
CA GLU A 80 -15.55 -3.15 -9.52
C GLU A 80 -15.99 -3.79 -8.19
N ILE A 81 -15.05 -4.17 -7.32
CA ILE A 81 -15.36 -4.78 -6.02
C ILE A 81 -16.03 -3.77 -5.09
N GLU A 82 -15.61 -2.50 -5.09
CA GLU A 82 -16.26 -1.44 -4.29
C GLU A 82 -17.72 -1.23 -4.74
N TYR A 83 -18.02 -1.41 -6.03
CA TYR A 83 -19.38 -1.36 -6.55
C TYR A 83 -20.21 -2.59 -6.17
N LEU A 84 -19.66 -3.80 -6.36
CA LEU A 84 -20.39 -5.06 -6.12
C LEU A 84 -20.51 -5.43 -4.63
N TYR A 85 -19.50 -5.09 -3.83
CA TYR A 85 -19.35 -5.50 -2.44
C TYR A 85 -18.84 -4.37 -1.52
N PRO A 86 -19.54 -3.22 -1.45
CA PRO A 86 -19.08 -2.02 -0.75
C PRO A 86 -18.73 -2.24 0.74
N ASP A 87 -19.41 -3.17 1.41
CA ASP A 87 -19.21 -3.47 2.84
C ASP A 87 -18.20 -4.61 3.09
N ARG A 88 -17.60 -5.16 2.03
CA ARG A 88 -16.68 -6.31 2.12
C ARG A 88 -15.29 -6.02 1.56
N ILE A 89 -15.01 -4.80 1.10
CA ILE A 89 -13.65 -4.36 0.79
C ILE A 89 -13.31 -3.04 1.49
N MET A 90 -12.07 -2.94 1.98
CA MET A 90 -11.54 -1.73 2.58
C MET A 90 -10.12 -1.50 2.11
N THR A 91 -9.85 -0.31 1.54
CA THR A 91 -8.49 0.14 1.24
C THR A 91 -7.86 0.77 2.47
N VAL A 92 -6.64 0.36 2.80
CA VAL A 92 -5.81 0.91 3.88
C VAL A 92 -4.47 1.32 3.28
N TYR A 93 -4.03 2.53 3.56
CA TYR A 93 -2.72 3.01 3.12
C TYR A 93 -1.68 2.71 4.20
N PHE A 94 -0.52 2.22 3.78
CA PHE A 94 0.62 1.98 4.65
C PHE A 94 1.03 3.26 5.39
N GLU A 95 0.96 4.39 4.70
CA GLU A 95 1.30 5.72 5.20
C GLU A 95 0.34 6.15 6.32
N GLU A 96 -0.96 5.84 6.21
CA GLU A 96 -1.92 6.08 7.30
C GLU A 96 -1.58 5.27 8.55
N ILE A 97 -1.16 4.02 8.38
CA ILE A 97 -0.77 3.15 9.49
C ILE A 97 0.53 3.69 10.12
N ALA A 98 1.50 4.12 9.32
CA ALA A 98 2.77 4.65 9.79
C ALA A 98 2.63 5.99 10.54
N GLU A 99 1.73 6.86 10.07
CA GLU A 99 1.45 8.16 10.69
C GLU A 99 0.68 7.99 12.01
N ASP A 100 -0.46 7.28 11.99
CA ASP A 100 -1.30 7.04 13.16
C ASP A 100 -1.90 5.63 13.11
N HIS A 101 -1.13 4.68 13.62
CA HIS A 101 -1.51 3.27 13.65
C HIS A 101 -2.77 3.02 14.48
N PHE A 102 -2.97 3.78 15.56
CA PHE A 102 -4.15 3.63 16.41
C PHE A 102 -5.42 3.96 15.61
N LYS A 103 -5.42 5.10 14.92
CA LYS A 103 -6.54 5.51 14.06
C LYS A 103 -6.75 4.54 12.90
N ALA A 104 -5.67 4.10 12.24
CA ALA A 104 -5.76 3.15 11.13
C ALA A 104 -6.31 1.79 11.58
N MET A 105 -5.77 1.22 12.67
CA MET A 105 -6.20 -0.09 13.17
C MET A 105 -7.61 -0.07 13.73
N LYS A 106 -8.02 1.02 14.40
CA LYS A 106 -9.42 1.17 14.83
C LYS A 106 -10.38 1.12 13.64
N LYS A 107 -10.04 1.74 12.51
CA LYS A 107 -10.86 1.64 11.27
C LYS A 107 -10.92 0.21 10.75
N VAL A 108 -9.79 -0.50 10.70
CA VAL A 108 -9.73 -1.89 10.23
C VAL A 108 -10.55 -2.81 11.12
N TYR A 109 -10.40 -2.70 12.45
CA TYR A 109 -11.14 -3.51 13.43
C TYR A 109 -12.65 -3.28 13.31
N ASN A 110 -13.07 -2.02 13.21
CA ASN A 110 -14.48 -1.69 12.97
C ASN A 110 -15.00 -2.30 11.66
N PHE A 111 -14.21 -2.22 10.58
CA PHE A 111 -14.58 -2.80 9.29
C PHE A 111 -14.78 -4.33 9.38
N ILE A 112 -13.98 -5.04 10.16
CA ILE A 112 -14.11 -6.50 10.36
C ILE A 112 -14.99 -6.89 11.55
N ASN A 113 -15.74 -5.94 12.12
CA ASN A 113 -16.64 -6.15 13.28
C ASN A 113 -15.94 -6.71 14.53
N LEU A 114 -14.68 -6.31 14.75
CA LEU A 114 -13.92 -6.64 15.97
C LEU A 114 -13.76 -5.40 16.86
N THR A 115 -13.61 -5.63 18.16
CA THR A 115 -13.33 -4.57 19.13
C THR A 115 -11.83 -4.36 19.26
N TYR A 116 -11.37 -3.14 19.01
CA TYR A 116 -9.98 -2.76 19.21
C TYR A 116 -9.71 -2.54 20.70
N ASN A 117 -8.93 -3.43 21.34
CA ASN A 117 -8.70 -3.41 22.79
C ASN A 117 -7.32 -2.83 23.16
N ILE A 118 -7.12 -2.54 24.45
CA ILE A 118 -5.89 -1.89 24.95
C ILE A 118 -4.65 -2.80 24.90
N VAL A 119 -4.84 -4.12 24.98
CA VAL A 119 -3.74 -5.10 24.88
C VAL A 119 -3.21 -5.16 23.46
N ASP A 120 -4.11 -5.11 22.47
CA ASP A 120 -3.77 -4.99 21.06
C ASP A 120 -3.00 -3.69 20.79
N LYS A 121 -3.36 -2.60 21.48
CA LYS A 121 -2.63 -1.32 21.38
C LYS A 121 -1.17 -1.46 21.85
N VAL A 122 -0.95 -1.96 23.08
CA VAL A 122 0.40 -2.07 23.67
C VAL A 122 1.30 -3.02 22.89
N ASN A 123 0.77 -4.17 22.46
CA ASN A 123 1.55 -5.17 21.73
C ASN A 123 2.04 -4.68 20.38
N MET A 124 1.32 -3.74 19.75
CA MET A 124 1.67 -3.27 18.43
C MET A 124 2.50 -1.98 18.42
N ASP A 125 2.58 -1.23 19.52
CA ASP A 125 3.28 0.05 19.57
C ASP A 125 4.74 -0.07 19.10
N LYS A 126 5.47 -1.13 19.50
CA LYS A 126 6.85 -1.37 19.03
C LYS A 126 6.93 -1.57 17.51
N MET A 127 6.04 -2.41 16.96
CA MET A 127 6.02 -2.71 15.51
C MET A 127 5.70 -1.45 14.69
N PHE A 128 4.88 -0.55 15.23
CA PHE A 128 4.49 0.68 14.53
C PHE A 128 5.54 1.79 14.62
N VAL A 129 6.39 1.82 15.65
CA VAL A 129 7.58 2.70 15.67
C VAL A 129 8.49 2.37 14.48
N ASP A 130 8.83 1.10 14.28
CA ASP A 130 9.66 0.66 13.15
C ASP A 130 9.01 1.02 11.79
N MET A 131 7.69 0.86 11.71
CA MET A 131 6.92 1.22 10.52
C MET A 131 7.00 2.71 10.21
N ARG A 132 6.82 3.58 11.21
CA ARG A 132 6.92 5.04 11.07
C ARG A 132 8.28 5.46 10.56
N GLU A 133 9.35 4.92 11.13
CA GLU A 133 10.69 5.19 10.61
C GLU A 133 10.83 4.75 9.15
N SER A 134 10.36 3.55 8.82
CA SER A 134 10.49 2.99 7.48
C SER A 134 9.67 3.73 6.40
N ASN A 135 8.63 4.47 6.79
CA ASN A 135 7.71 5.16 5.88
C ASN A 135 8.43 6.16 4.98
N HIS A 136 9.42 6.85 5.53
CA HIS A 136 10.13 7.92 4.84
C HIS A 136 11.59 7.59 4.51
N LYS A 137 12.10 6.39 4.87
CA LYS A 137 13.50 6.00 4.59
C LYS A 137 13.86 6.11 3.10
N TRP A 138 12.95 5.77 2.20
CA TRP A 138 13.17 5.90 0.76
C TRP A 138 13.47 7.34 0.33
N ARG A 139 12.96 8.34 1.06
CA ARG A 139 13.18 9.77 0.75
C ARG A 139 14.59 10.24 1.01
N TRP A 140 15.35 9.55 1.85
CA TRP A 140 16.71 9.96 2.23
C TRP A 140 17.77 9.04 1.64
N SER A 141 17.45 7.76 1.50
CA SER A 141 18.42 6.72 1.18
C SER A 141 18.33 6.24 -0.27
N MET A 142 17.21 6.47 -0.96
CA MET A 142 17.07 6.04 -2.35
C MET A 142 17.77 7.03 -3.31
N ASN A 143 18.42 6.48 -4.33
CA ASN A 143 19.01 7.24 -5.43
C ASN A 143 17.89 8.02 -6.16
N TRP A 144 18.15 9.30 -6.45
CA TRP A 144 17.22 10.17 -7.16
C TRP A 144 16.74 9.59 -8.49
N THR A 145 17.64 8.99 -9.28
CA THR A 145 17.32 8.35 -10.56
C THR A 145 16.26 7.27 -10.40
N TYR A 146 16.32 6.48 -9.32
CA TYR A 146 15.33 5.42 -9.09
C TYR A 146 13.98 5.99 -8.69
N VAL A 147 13.95 7.07 -7.90
CA VAL A 147 12.72 7.80 -7.57
C VAL A 147 12.08 8.35 -8.85
N HIS A 148 12.88 8.98 -9.71
CA HIS A 148 12.41 9.52 -10.97
C HIS A 148 11.82 8.42 -11.88
N TRP A 149 12.48 7.26 -12.01
CA TRP A 149 11.93 6.16 -12.80
C TRP A 149 10.58 5.67 -12.28
N VAL A 150 10.40 5.56 -10.97
CA VAL A 150 9.10 5.19 -10.40
C VAL A 150 8.06 6.27 -10.67
N ASP A 151 8.41 7.54 -10.47
CA ASP A 151 7.49 8.67 -10.70
C ASP A 151 7.02 8.75 -12.16
N GLU A 152 7.91 8.48 -13.11
CA GLU A 152 7.59 8.45 -14.54
C GLU A 152 6.71 7.23 -14.87
N LEU A 153 7.16 6.04 -14.49
CA LEU A 153 6.52 4.77 -14.87
C LEU A 153 5.22 4.46 -14.12
N CYS A 154 4.91 5.19 -13.05
CA CYS A 154 3.74 4.94 -12.18
C CYS A 154 2.85 6.18 -12.02
N SER A 155 3.04 7.22 -12.85
CA SER A 155 2.37 8.52 -12.77
C SER A 155 0.83 8.44 -12.78
N ASP A 156 0.24 7.57 -13.59
CA ASP A 156 -1.21 7.33 -13.65
C ASP A 156 -1.76 6.66 -12.38
N THR A 157 -0.98 5.74 -11.80
CA THR A 157 -1.29 5.08 -10.53
C THR A 157 -1.29 6.09 -9.38
N TYR A 158 -0.42 7.11 -9.45
CA TYR A 158 -0.34 8.16 -8.45
C TYR A 158 -1.61 9.00 -8.40
N GLU A 159 -2.14 9.38 -9.56
CA GLU A 159 -3.36 10.19 -9.65
C GLU A 159 -4.53 9.50 -8.94
N ARG A 160 -4.69 8.19 -9.15
CA ARG A 160 -5.75 7.38 -8.53
C ARG A 160 -5.56 7.18 -7.03
N LEU A 161 -4.32 7.03 -6.57
CA LEU A 161 -4.00 6.72 -5.17
C LEU A 161 -3.63 7.94 -4.32
N GLY A 162 -3.51 9.12 -4.94
CA GLY A 162 -3.15 10.37 -4.27
C GLY A 162 -1.66 10.52 -3.95
N TYR A 163 -0.78 9.76 -4.61
CA TYR A 163 0.65 10.00 -4.54
C TYR A 163 1.04 11.20 -5.39
N LYS A 164 2.11 11.88 -5.02
CA LYS A 164 2.63 13.04 -5.75
C LYS A 164 3.96 12.71 -6.39
N ILE A 165 4.14 13.16 -7.62
CA ILE A 165 5.44 13.20 -8.29
C ILE A 165 6.36 14.15 -7.52
N ILE A 166 7.60 13.71 -7.28
CA ILE A 166 8.66 14.53 -6.71
C ILE A 166 9.41 15.18 -7.89
N PRO A 167 9.44 16.52 -7.99
CA PRO A 167 10.01 17.21 -9.15
C PRO A 167 11.54 17.33 -9.12
N SER A 168 12.17 17.20 -7.96
CA SER A 168 13.61 17.37 -7.80
C SER A 168 14.17 16.59 -6.61
N GLU A 169 15.47 16.33 -6.62
CA GLU A 169 16.16 15.72 -5.47
C GLU A 169 16.05 16.59 -4.21
N ASP A 170 16.12 17.92 -4.33
CA ASP A 170 15.89 18.82 -3.18
C ASP A 170 14.49 18.62 -2.58
N THR A 171 13.47 18.44 -3.43
CA THR A 171 12.10 18.15 -2.96
C THR A 171 12.03 16.77 -2.32
N LEU A 172 12.72 15.77 -2.88
CA LEU A 172 12.80 14.42 -2.32
C LEU A 172 13.31 14.46 -0.89
N ARG A 173 14.40 15.19 -0.63
CA ARG A 173 15.02 15.33 0.69
C ARG A 173 14.27 16.33 1.60
N ASN A 174 13.28 17.07 1.13
CA ASN A 174 12.52 17.97 1.99
C ASN A 174 11.30 17.27 2.62
N MET A 175 11.41 16.84 3.88
CA MET A 175 10.31 16.15 4.59
C MET A 175 9.12 17.01 4.96
N SER A 176 9.25 18.34 4.89
CA SER A 176 8.11 19.23 5.07
C SER A 176 7.13 19.13 3.90
N ILE A 177 7.56 18.54 2.78
CA ILE A 177 6.74 18.35 1.58
C ILE A 177 6.16 16.93 1.58
N HIS A 178 4.85 16.81 1.75
CA HIS A 178 4.15 15.52 1.69
C HIS A 178 4.24 14.89 0.28
N SER A 179 4.62 13.60 0.22
CA SER A 179 4.67 12.80 -1.02
C SER A 179 3.33 12.16 -1.40
N TRP A 180 2.31 12.31 -0.56
CA TRP A 180 0.99 11.72 -0.76
C TRP A 180 -0.08 12.57 -0.06
N ILE A 181 -1.31 12.51 -0.55
CA ILE A 181 -2.51 13.01 0.10
C ILE A 181 -3.59 11.96 -0.13
N ARG A 182 -4.24 11.48 0.94
CA ARG A 182 -5.36 10.55 0.80
C ARG A 182 -6.41 11.14 -0.16
N PRO A 183 -6.75 10.46 -1.26
CA PRO A 183 -7.84 10.91 -2.12
C PRO A 183 -9.10 11.04 -1.28
N LEU A 184 -9.77 12.20 -1.35
CA LEU A 184 -11.17 12.25 -0.93
C LEU A 184 -11.88 11.18 -1.77
N LYS A 185 -12.66 10.29 -1.13
CA LYS A 185 -13.54 9.36 -1.86
C LYS A 185 -14.49 10.19 -2.72
N LYS A 186 -14.05 10.60 -3.91
CA LYS A 186 -14.94 11.02 -4.97
C LYS A 186 -15.61 9.72 -5.39
N GLY A 187 -16.91 9.59 -5.16
CA GLY A 187 -17.67 8.62 -5.93
C GLY A 187 -17.38 8.97 -7.39
N PHE A 188 -16.62 8.11 -8.07
CA PHE A 188 -16.30 8.31 -9.48
C PHE A 188 -17.64 8.24 -10.21
N LYS A 189 -18.15 9.42 -10.60
CA LYS A 189 -19.31 9.50 -11.49
C LYS A 189 -18.80 9.14 -12.87
N PHE A 190 -19.34 8.04 -13.40
CA PHE A 190 -19.27 7.70 -14.82
C PHE A 190 -19.89 8.81 -15.68
#